data_AF-A0A166H658-F1
#
_entry.id   AF-A0A166H658-F1
#
_cell.length_a   1.000
_cell.length_b   1.000
_cell.length_c   1.000
_cell.angle_alpha   90.00
_cell.angle_beta   90.00
_cell.angle_gamma   90.00
#
_symmetry.space_group_name_H-M   'P 1'
#
loop_
_entity.id
_entity.type
_entity.pdbx_description
1 polymer ?
#
loop_
_entity_poly.entity_id
_entity_poly.type
_entity_poly.pdbx_seq_one_letter_code
_entity_poly.pdbx_strand_id
1 'polypeptide(L)'
;MPPSEFFIRLQRGIAGGFAPPTPSAVHTITTSPEQGGLLTVENLVRADGTPELVAGAPKKISAAPCSALIDELEGILKVLPKEYPPGSQDIYGEDTSIAWGSQDLEWWNGGPQGCGGGYSEVQASDEDKQKFKRAIAIVEELSSRHS
;
A
#
# COMPACT_ATOMS: atom_id res chain seq x y z
N MET A 1 6.38 -18.24 1.57
CA MET A 1 5.45 -18.70 0.53
C MET A 1 4.33 -17.70 0.58
N PRO A 2 4.10 -16.97 -0.51
CA PRO A 2 3.17 -15.87 -0.50
C PRO A 2 1.76 -16.43 -0.35
N PRO A 3 0.83 -15.67 0.23
CA PRO A 3 -0.55 -16.10 0.36
C PRO A 3 -1.16 -16.34 -1.04
N SER A 4 -1.98 -17.38 -1.15
CA SER A 4 -2.68 -17.72 -2.40
C SER A 4 -3.81 -16.75 -2.73
N GLU A 5 -4.23 -15.94 -1.75
CA GLU A 5 -5.23 -14.90 -1.88
C GLU A 5 -4.80 -13.68 -1.07
N PHE A 6 -4.71 -12.53 -1.73
CA PHE A 6 -4.42 -11.27 -1.06
C PHE A 6 -4.92 -10.07 -1.86
N PHE A 7 -5.04 -8.96 -1.15
CA PHE A 7 -5.30 -7.62 -1.66
C PHE A 7 -4.25 -6.65 -1.16
N ILE A 8 -3.74 -5.81 -2.06
CA ILE A 8 -2.83 -4.71 -1.75
C ILE A 8 -3.42 -3.44 -2.34
N ARG A 9 -3.44 -2.37 -1.56
CA ARG A 9 -3.73 -1.02 -2.06
C ARG A 9 -2.70 -0.05 -1.55
N LEU A 10 -1.96 0.56 -2.46
CA LEU A 10 -1.08 1.69 -2.17
C LEU A 10 -1.73 2.97 -2.67
N GLN A 11 -1.81 3.99 -1.83
CA GLN A 11 -2.34 5.30 -2.18
C GLN A 11 -1.31 6.38 -1.83
N ARG A 12 -0.88 7.15 -2.82
CA ARG A 12 -0.06 8.36 -2.63
C ARG A 12 -0.94 9.60 -2.52
N GLY A 13 -0.50 10.64 -1.83
CA GLY A 13 -1.28 11.87 -1.63
C GLY A 13 -2.27 11.74 -0.47
N ILE A 14 -1.85 11.11 0.62
CA ILE A 14 -2.60 11.01 1.88
C ILE A 14 -2.27 12.15 2.85
N ALA A 15 -1.19 12.90 2.60
CA ALA A 15 -0.85 14.09 3.34
C ALA A 15 -1.89 15.18 3.02
N GLY A 16 -2.70 15.50 4.01
CA GLY A 16 -3.72 16.52 3.95
C GLY A 16 -3.80 17.22 5.30
N GLY A 17 -3.83 18.55 5.28
CA GLY A 17 -4.12 19.33 6.48
C GLY A 17 -5.64 19.34 6.74
N PHE A 18 -6.24 20.52 6.70
CA PHE A 18 -7.68 20.69 6.89
C PHE A 18 -8.54 20.17 5.71
N ALA A 19 -7.97 20.08 4.51
CA ALA A 19 -8.66 19.56 3.32
C ALA A 19 -8.52 18.03 3.25
N PRO A 20 -9.57 17.31 2.79
CA PRO A 20 -9.47 15.88 2.52
C PRO A 20 -8.24 15.56 1.64
N PRO A 21 -7.60 14.41 1.84
CA PRO A 21 -6.47 14.00 1.00
C PRO A 21 -6.87 14.05 -0.47
N THR A 22 -5.95 14.50 -1.33
CA THR A 22 -6.14 14.49 -2.77
C THR A 22 -5.13 13.54 -3.40
N PRO A 23 -5.50 12.26 -3.59
CA PRO A 23 -4.53 11.26 -3.98
C PRO A 23 -3.93 11.57 -5.35
N SER A 24 -2.62 11.37 -5.47
CA SER A 24 -1.91 11.48 -6.75
C SER A 24 -1.89 10.16 -7.51
N ALA A 25 -1.90 9.04 -6.78
CA ALA A 25 -1.96 7.70 -7.35
C ALA A 25 -2.64 6.70 -6.41
N VAL A 26 -3.31 5.72 -6.99
CA VAL A 26 -3.83 4.53 -6.31
C VAL A 26 -3.42 3.32 -7.13
N HIS A 27 -2.71 2.39 -6.49
CA HIS A 27 -2.29 1.13 -7.06
C HIS A 27 -2.98 -0.01 -6.30
N THR A 28 -3.73 -0.83 -7.01
CA THR A 28 -4.42 -1.99 -6.45
C THR A 28 -3.87 -3.26 -7.09
N ILE A 29 -3.48 -4.23 -6.26
CA ILE A 29 -2.99 -5.53 -6.71
C ILE A 29 -3.80 -6.61 -6.00
N THR A 30 -4.38 -7.54 -6.77
CA THR A 30 -5.17 -8.64 -6.22
C THR A 30 -4.78 -9.98 -6.82
N THR A 31 -4.86 -11.02 -6.01
CA THR A 31 -4.80 -12.41 -6.47
C THR A 31 -5.77 -13.25 -5.68
N SER A 32 -6.27 -14.31 -6.32
CA SER A 32 -7.14 -15.32 -5.74
C SER A 32 -6.88 -16.66 -6.41
N PRO A 33 -7.26 -17.79 -5.79
CA PRO A 33 -7.10 -19.11 -6.39
C PRO A 33 -7.75 -19.23 -7.78
N GLU A 34 -8.85 -18.52 -8.01
CA GLU A 34 -9.59 -18.51 -9.29
C GLU A 34 -8.80 -17.84 -10.43
N GLN A 35 -7.83 -16.97 -10.10
CA GLN A 35 -6.99 -16.28 -11.09
C GLN A 35 -5.84 -17.14 -11.62
N GLY A 36 -5.67 -18.37 -11.11
CA GLY A 36 -4.72 -19.35 -11.68
C GLY A 36 -3.26 -18.91 -11.62
N GLY A 37 -2.86 -18.21 -10.55
CA GLY A 37 -1.49 -17.70 -10.39
C GLY A 37 -1.20 -16.39 -11.14
N LEU A 38 -2.25 -15.63 -11.46
CA LEU A 38 -2.14 -14.27 -12.00
C LEU A 38 -2.41 -13.22 -10.92
N LEU A 39 -1.68 -12.11 -11.00
CA LEU A 39 -1.98 -10.88 -10.27
C LEU A 39 -2.77 -9.95 -11.20
N THR A 40 -3.90 -9.43 -10.73
CA THR A 40 -4.57 -8.29 -11.37
C THR A 40 -4.01 -7.01 -10.79
N VAL A 41 -3.54 -6.12 -11.66
CA VAL A 41 -2.96 -4.82 -11.31
C VAL A 41 -3.83 -3.72 -11.91
N GLU A 42 -4.34 -2.85 -11.06
CA GLU A 42 -5.11 -1.66 -11.45
C GLU A 42 -4.39 -0.42 -10.95
N ASN A 43 -4.26 0.57 -11.83
CA ASN A 43 -3.57 1.83 -11.51
C ASN A 43 -4.50 2.99 -11.81
N LEU A 44 -4.68 3.89 -10.85
CA LEU A 44 -5.32 5.18 -11.04
C LEU A 44 -4.28 6.25 -10.78
N VAL A 45 -4.08 7.17 -11.71
CA VAL A 45 -3.09 8.25 -11.58
C VAL A 45 -3.74 9.57 -11.94
N ARG A 46 -3.47 10.61 -11.14
CA ARG A 46 -3.88 11.99 -11.42
C ARG A 46 -2.72 12.66 -12.15
N ALA A 47 -2.96 13.12 -13.38
CA ALA A 47 -1.97 13.88 -14.11
C ALA A 47 -1.78 15.27 -13.49
N ASP A 48 -0.58 15.82 -13.63
CA ASP A 48 -0.29 17.17 -13.13
C ASP A 48 -1.24 18.20 -13.76
N GLY A 49 -1.84 19.04 -12.91
CA GLY A 49 -2.77 20.08 -13.34
C GLY A 49 -4.21 19.60 -13.60
N THR A 50 -4.53 18.31 -13.39
CA THR A 50 -5.91 17.81 -13.47
C THR A 50 -6.48 17.49 -12.08
N PRO A 51 -7.80 17.63 -11.87
CA PRO A 51 -8.41 17.27 -10.58
C PRO A 51 -8.73 15.77 -10.46
N GLU A 52 -8.72 15.04 -11.57
CA GLU A 52 -9.27 13.68 -11.66
C GLU A 52 -8.19 12.59 -11.64
N LEU A 53 -8.46 11.52 -10.89
CA LEU A 53 -7.76 10.24 -10.99
C LEU A 53 -8.27 9.49 -12.23
N VAL A 54 -7.36 9.18 -13.15
CA VAL A 54 -7.70 8.44 -14.38
C VAL A 54 -7.24 7.00 -14.24
N ALA A 55 -8.13 6.05 -14.49
CA ALA A 55 -7.81 4.63 -14.51
C ALA A 55 -6.98 4.28 -15.76
N GLY A 56 -5.84 3.62 -15.55
CA GLY A 56 -5.11 2.92 -16.59
C GLY A 56 -5.77 1.59 -16.94
N ALA A 57 -5.38 0.99 -18.07
CA ALA A 57 -5.82 -0.35 -18.43
C ALA A 57 -5.38 -1.37 -17.35
N PRO A 58 -6.29 -2.20 -16.82
CA PRO A 58 -5.93 -3.28 -15.91
C PRO A 58 -4.95 -4.24 -16.57
N LYS A 59 -3.97 -4.71 -15.81
CA LYS A 59 -2.96 -5.67 -16.27
C LYS A 59 -3.12 -6.98 -15.53
N LYS A 60 -2.79 -8.07 -16.22
CA LYS A 60 -2.61 -9.38 -15.60
C LYS A 60 -1.16 -9.80 -15.78
N ILE A 61 -0.47 -10.07 -14.68
CA ILE A 61 0.93 -10.52 -14.70
C ILE A 61 1.06 -11.84 -13.95
N SER A 62 2.07 -12.64 -14.29
CA SER A 62 2.33 -13.89 -13.57
C SER A 62 2.78 -13.62 -12.13
N ALA A 63 2.20 -14.34 -11.17
CA ALA A 63 2.58 -14.24 -9.76
C ALA A 63 3.92 -14.94 -9.49
N ALA A 64 4.29 -15.98 -10.26
CA ALA A 64 5.48 -16.78 -9.99
C ALA A 64 6.80 -15.96 -9.97
N PRO A 65 7.08 -15.06 -10.94
CA PRO A 65 8.25 -14.17 -10.89
C PRO A 65 8.17 -13.08 -9.83
N CYS A 66 7.00 -12.89 -9.20
CA CYS A 66 6.74 -11.88 -8.18
C CYS A 66 6.73 -12.47 -6.76
N SER A 67 6.77 -13.81 -6.64
CA SER A 67 6.62 -14.54 -5.37
C SER A 67 7.55 -14.02 -4.26
N ALA A 68 8.84 -13.81 -4.58
CA ALA A 68 9.81 -13.31 -3.62
C ALA A 68 9.50 -11.88 -3.12
N LEU A 69 8.99 -11.02 -3.99
CA LEU A 69 8.59 -9.65 -3.62
C LEU A 69 7.34 -9.65 -2.74
N ILE A 70 6.37 -10.53 -3.04
CA ILE A 70 5.14 -10.65 -2.27
C ILE A 70 5.47 -11.20 -0.86
N ASP A 71 6.32 -12.23 -0.79
CA ASP A 71 6.84 -12.78 0.47
C ASP A 71 7.60 -11.70 1.28
N GLU A 72 8.46 -10.91 0.62
CA GLU A 72 9.20 -9.82 1.26
C GLU A 72 8.26 -8.76 1.81
N LEU A 73 7.27 -8.34 1.02
CA LEU A 73 6.28 -7.34 1.42
C LEU A 73 5.48 -7.79 2.63
N GLU A 74 4.88 -8.99 2.59
CA GLU A 74 4.13 -9.50 3.72
C GLU A 74 5.01 -9.66 4.97
N GLY A 75 6.26 -10.12 4.80
CA GLY A 75 7.25 -10.22 5.87
C GLY A 75 7.56 -8.87 6.53
N ILE A 76 7.70 -7.81 5.73
CA ILE A 76 7.86 -6.43 6.22
C ILE A 76 6.61 -6.00 7.01
N LEU A 77 5.42 -6.17 6.42
CA LEU A 77 4.18 -5.71 7.05
C LEU A 77 3.87 -6.44 8.38
N LYS A 78 4.30 -7.70 8.54
CA LYS A 78 4.16 -8.45 9.79
C LYS A 78 4.95 -7.84 10.96
N VAL A 79 6.08 -7.20 10.69
CA VAL A 79 6.95 -6.64 11.74
C VAL A 79 6.76 -5.14 11.95
N LEU A 80 6.15 -4.46 10.98
CA LEU A 80 5.93 -3.02 11.04
C LEU A 80 4.91 -2.65 12.13
N PRO A 81 5.23 -1.70 13.02
CA PRO A 81 4.30 -1.23 14.03
C PRO A 81 3.07 -0.57 13.40
N LYS A 82 1.94 -0.63 14.08
CA LYS A 82 0.75 0.15 13.72
C LYS A 82 0.56 1.25 14.75
N GLU A 83 0.04 2.38 14.31
CA GLU A 83 -0.30 3.45 15.23
C GLU A 83 -1.37 2.99 16.22
N TYR A 84 -1.20 3.41 17.48
CA TYR A 84 -2.16 3.23 18.55
C TYR A 84 -2.45 4.57 19.21
N PRO A 85 -3.72 5.00 19.35
CA PRO A 85 -4.93 4.40 18.76
C PRO A 85 -4.88 4.36 17.22
N PRO A 86 -5.57 3.42 16.56
CA PRO A 86 -5.60 3.35 15.09
C PRO A 86 -6.09 4.66 14.46
N GLY A 87 -5.43 5.12 13.40
CA GLY A 87 -5.73 6.38 12.72
C GLY A 87 -5.34 7.67 13.46
N SER A 88 -4.64 7.56 14.58
CA SER A 88 -4.23 8.72 15.40
C SER A 88 -3.17 9.60 14.73
N GLN A 89 -2.14 8.97 14.16
CA GLN A 89 -0.98 9.66 13.58
C GLN A 89 -0.40 8.84 12.44
N ASP A 90 0.10 9.51 11.40
CA ASP A 90 1.04 8.89 10.47
C ASP A 90 2.42 8.79 11.14
N ILE A 91 2.72 7.61 11.68
CA ILE A 91 3.98 7.32 12.38
C ILE A 91 5.14 7.11 11.41
N TYR A 92 4.88 6.94 10.12
CA TYR A 92 5.89 6.72 9.08
C TYR A 92 6.35 8.03 8.44
N GLY A 93 5.47 9.03 8.40
CA GLY A 93 5.78 10.37 7.88
C GLY A 93 5.92 10.39 6.35
N GLU A 94 5.26 9.46 5.67
CA GLU A 94 5.28 9.35 4.23
C GLU A 94 3.93 9.80 3.67
N ASP A 95 3.94 10.43 2.50
CA ASP A 95 2.71 10.78 1.77
C ASP A 95 2.08 9.55 1.09
N THR A 96 2.04 8.42 1.79
CA THR A 96 1.58 7.13 1.25
C THR A 96 0.90 6.27 2.31
N SER A 97 -0.24 5.67 1.94
CA SER A 97 -0.83 4.56 2.69
C SER A 97 -0.71 3.25 1.94
N ILE A 98 -0.52 2.17 2.69
CA ILE A 98 -0.62 0.78 2.24
C ILE A 98 -1.72 0.13 3.05
N ALA A 99 -2.64 -0.56 2.37
CA ALA A 99 -3.55 -1.51 2.96
C ALA A 99 -3.27 -2.89 2.37
N TRP A 100 -3.13 -3.88 3.23
CA TRP A 100 -2.88 -5.28 2.93
C TRP A 100 -3.93 -6.14 3.61
N GLY A 101 -4.51 -7.06 2.84
CA GLY A 101 -5.40 -8.09 3.35
C GLY A 101 -5.03 -9.44 2.77
N SER A 102 -4.95 -10.44 3.62
CA SER A 102 -4.74 -11.85 3.29
C SER A 102 -5.35 -12.70 4.39
N GLN A 103 -5.41 -14.02 4.22
CA GLN A 103 -5.91 -14.91 5.27
C GLN A 103 -5.13 -14.79 6.59
N ASP A 104 -3.82 -14.50 6.53
CA ASP A 104 -2.92 -14.54 7.67
C ASP A 104 -2.58 -13.14 8.24
N LEU A 105 -2.85 -12.08 7.47
CA LEU A 105 -2.48 -10.71 7.83
C LEU A 105 -3.49 -9.71 7.29
N GLU A 106 -3.98 -8.87 8.20
CA GLU A 106 -4.59 -7.58 7.89
C GLU A 106 -3.71 -6.47 8.44
N TRP A 107 -3.24 -5.59 7.55
CA TRP A 107 -2.35 -4.50 7.91
C TRP A 107 -2.70 -3.25 7.12
N TRP A 108 -2.72 -2.11 7.79
CA TRP A 108 -2.76 -0.81 7.15
C TRP A 108 -2.07 0.20 8.06
N ASN A 109 -1.37 1.17 7.48
CA ASN A 109 -0.94 2.33 8.25
C ASN A 109 -2.08 3.34 8.35
N GLY A 110 -2.00 4.15 9.41
CA GLY A 110 -2.97 5.18 9.73
C GLY A 110 -3.39 6.03 8.55
N GLY A 111 -4.65 6.43 8.61
CA GLY A 111 -5.30 7.21 7.57
C GLY A 111 -4.59 8.53 7.25
N PRO A 112 -5.03 9.21 6.19
CA PRO A 112 -4.49 10.50 5.76
C PRO A 112 -4.27 11.45 6.93
N GLN A 113 -3.10 12.10 6.94
CA GLN A 113 -2.60 12.96 8.02
C GLN A 113 -3.71 13.51 8.93
N GLY A 114 -3.79 13.01 10.15
CA GLY A 114 -4.48 13.73 11.23
C GLY A 114 -6.00 13.90 11.11
N CYS A 115 -6.71 13.17 10.25
CA CYS A 115 -8.18 13.25 10.26
C CYS A 115 -8.78 12.72 11.59
N GLY A 116 -8.03 11.89 12.33
CA GLY A 116 -8.38 11.44 13.68
C GLY A 116 -7.98 12.41 14.80
N GLY A 117 -7.08 13.37 14.55
CA GLY A 117 -6.54 14.28 15.57
C GLY A 117 -5.94 13.55 16.78
N GLY A 118 -4.63 13.32 16.83
CA GLY A 118 -4.02 12.70 18.01
C GLY A 118 -2.52 12.45 17.88
N TYR A 119 -1.94 11.93 18.95
CA TYR A 119 -0.60 11.38 18.97
C TYR A 119 -0.69 9.88 19.10
N SER A 120 0.17 9.15 18.40
CA SER A 120 0.28 7.72 18.64
C SER A 120 1.19 7.44 19.82
N GLU A 121 0.76 6.52 20.70
CA GLU A 121 1.58 5.93 21.76
C GLU A 121 2.69 5.04 21.19
N VAL A 122 2.54 4.60 19.94
CA VAL A 122 3.53 3.82 19.19
C VAL A 122 4.19 4.74 18.17
N GLN A 123 5.52 4.73 18.09
CA GLN A 123 6.26 5.50 17.10
C GLN A 123 7.14 4.57 16.29
N ALA A 124 7.15 4.74 14.97
CA ALA A 124 8.04 3.98 14.10
C ALA A 124 9.49 4.44 14.31
N SER A 125 10.41 3.48 14.47
CA SER A 125 11.84 3.75 14.46
C SER A 125 12.32 4.16 13.06
N ASP A 126 13.56 4.64 12.94
CA ASP A 126 14.14 4.92 11.63
C ASP A 126 14.26 3.66 10.77
N GLU A 127 14.53 2.50 11.40
CA GLU A 127 14.55 1.21 10.71
C GLU A 127 13.16 0.83 10.17
N ASP A 128 12.11 1.05 10.95
CA ASP A 128 10.72 0.80 10.52
C ASP A 128 10.32 1.69 9.35
N LYS A 129 10.73 2.96 9.37
CA LYS A 129 10.50 3.88 8.24
C LYS A 129 11.23 3.43 6.97
N GLN A 130 12.44 2.89 7.09
CA GLN A 130 13.14 2.31 5.93
C GLN A 130 12.44 1.05 5.39
N LYS A 131 11.95 0.18 6.28
CA LYS A 131 11.14 -0.98 5.90
C LYS A 131 9.84 -0.55 5.22
N PHE A 132 9.16 0.48 5.72
CA PHE A 132 7.97 1.02 5.09
C PHE A 132 8.24 1.59 3.70
N LYS A 133 9.33 2.34 3.52
CA LYS A 133 9.80 2.78 2.18
C LYS A 133 10.08 1.61 1.25
N ARG A 134 10.66 0.51 1.77
CA ARG A 134 10.85 -0.71 0.99
C ARG A 134 9.53 -1.35 0.59
N ALA A 135 8.55 -1.41 1.50
CA ALA A 135 7.20 -1.90 1.18
C ALA A 135 6.55 -1.08 0.06
N ILE A 136 6.63 0.25 0.12
CA ILE A 136 6.17 1.16 -0.95
C ILE A 136 6.84 0.82 -2.29
N ALA A 137 8.17 0.72 -2.29
CA ALA A 137 8.94 0.43 -3.50
C ALA A 137 8.57 -0.94 -4.11
N ILE A 138 8.30 -1.95 -3.28
CA ILE A 138 7.86 -3.27 -3.75
C ILE A 138 6.51 -3.17 -4.47
N VAL A 139 5.53 -2.48 -3.86
CA VAL A 139 4.20 -2.34 -4.48
C VAL A 139 4.31 -1.60 -5.81
N GLU A 140 5.10 -0.53 -5.87
CA GLU A 140 5.32 0.24 -7.10
C GLU A 140 6.03 -0.59 -8.18
N GLU A 141 7.02 -1.40 -7.79
CA GLU A 141 7.68 -2.34 -8.69
C GLU A 141 6.66 -3.32 -9.29
N LEU A 142 5.83 -3.95 -8.44
CA LEU A 142 4.78 -4.87 -8.89
C LEU A 142 3.77 -4.18 -9.82
N SER A 143 3.36 -2.94 -9.50
CA SER A 143 2.41 -2.16 -10.31
C SER A 143 2.97 -1.73 -11.67
N SER A 144 4.29 -1.57 -11.76
CA SER A 144 4.98 -1.19 -13.00
C SER A 144 5.27 -2.37 -13.93
N ARG A 145 5.30 -3.61 -13.41
CA ARG A 145 5.61 -4.81 -14.20
C ARG A 145 4.64 -5.01 -15.36
N HIS A 146 5.15 -5.64 -16.42
CA HIS A 146 4.41 -6.00 -17.62
C HIS A 146 4.52 -7.52 -17.83
N SER A 147 3.51 -8.08 -18.49
CA SER A 147 3.43 -9.51 -18.84
C SER A 147 4.54 -9.94 -19.79
#